data_AF-A0A6C0K3Y5-F1
#
_entry.id   AF-A0A6C0K3Y5-F1
#
_cell.length_a   1.000
_cell.length_b   1.000
_cell.length_c   1.000
_cell.angle_alpha   90.00
_cell.angle_beta   90.00
_cell.angle_gamma   90.00
#
_symmetry.space_group_name_H-M   'P 1'
#
loop_
_entity.id
_entity.type
_entity.pdbx_description
1 polymer ?
#
loop_
_entity_poly.entity_id
_entity_poly.type
_entity_poly.pdbx_seq_one_letter_code
_entity_poly.pdbx_strand_id
1 'polypeptide(L)'
;MMKPNVYCTNCGHQGHMTKQCKEPITSFGAIVFRIKGSWNQAKSLLSSDSAITGIENVESSNIEYLLIQRRDSLGFIDIMRGKYKQDDYDYIKQQIRGMTINERERILITDFDTLWDTLWGPPTDSSNHYRSEKEISRVKMDKLRTGTPSLESMVQEVTQKWLTPEWGFPKGRRDIGESEYTCALRELKEETGLAETDVIPIKNMENIRELFFGSNRIQYCHKYYIFFSPGEKEIKYDITNQHMRQEIGDIRWCSLDEGLQLIRPDNSEKREVLLRVNNLLKKYCPLRFENQPVCAVHKRRSNLYRETTAKYLI
;
A
#
# COMPACT_ATOMS: atom_id res chain seq x y z
N MET A 1 6.93 -10.72 -39.47
CA MET A 1 6.75 -9.68 -38.43
C MET A 1 6.65 -10.38 -37.08
N MET A 2 7.63 -10.18 -36.17
CA MET A 2 7.49 -10.67 -34.79
C MET A 2 6.34 -9.91 -34.12
N LYS A 3 5.39 -10.62 -33.52
CA LYS A 3 4.33 -9.98 -32.71
C LYS A 3 5.02 -9.21 -31.58
N PRO A 4 4.59 -7.98 -31.26
CA PRO A 4 5.14 -7.27 -30.11
C PRO A 4 4.97 -8.13 -28.85
N ASN A 5 6.02 -8.25 -28.04
CA ASN A 5 5.96 -8.95 -26.77
C ASN A 5 5.01 -8.19 -25.84
N VAL A 6 3.75 -8.64 -25.78
CA VAL A 6 2.76 -8.10 -24.87
C VAL A 6 3.07 -8.63 -23.47
N TYR A 7 3.44 -7.72 -22.56
CA TYR A 7 3.63 -8.02 -21.15
C TYR A 7 2.36 -7.67 -20.38
N CYS A 8 1.91 -8.59 -19.53
CA CYS A 8 0.79 -8.36 -18.62
C CYS A 8 1.26 -7.54 -17.41
N THR A 9 0.67 -6.37 -17.15
CA THR A 9 1.05 -5.54 -15.99
C THR A 9 0.66 -6.20 -14.65
N ASN A 10 -0.36 -7.08 -14.65
CA ASN A 10 -0.81 -7.80 -13.46
C ASN A 10 0.18 -8.90 -13.02
N CYS A 11 0.40 -9.92 -13.85
CA CYS A 11 1.24 -11.07 -13.47
C CYS A 11 2.69 -10.96 -13.95
N GLY A 12 2.99 -10.11 -14.94
CA GLY A 12 4.36 -9.89 -15.47
C GLY A 12 4.77 -10.87 -16.56
N HIS A 13 3.94 -11.88 -16.84
CA HIS A 13 4.20 -12.84 -17.89
C HIS A 13 3.89 -12.26 -19.29
N GLN A 14 4.57 -12.79 -20.30
CA GLN A 14 4.33 -12.47 -21.70
C GLN A 14 3.11 -13.20 -22.26
N GLY A 15 2.58 -12.71 -23.38
CA GLY A 15 1.64 -13.43 -24.24
C GLY A 15 0.15 -13.10 -24.01
N HIS A 16 -0.17 -12.20 -23.08
CA HIS A 16 -1.55 -11.74 -22.87
C HIS A 16 -1.61 -10.31 -22.32
N MET A 17 -2.74 -9.64 -22.54
CA MET A 17 -3.02 -8.34 -21.94
C MET A 17 -3.55 -8.50 -20.51
N THR A 18 -3.43 -7.47 -19.67
CA THR A 18 -3.93 -7.46 -18.29
C THR A 18 -5.41 -7.86 -18.16
N LYS A 19 -6.27 -7.45 -19.11
CA LYS A 19 -7.70 -7.81 -19.12
C LYS A 19 -7.97 -9.32 -19.34
N GLN A 20 -6.98 -10.06 -19.81
CA GLN A 20 -7.05 -11.51 -20.06
C GLN A 20 -6.30 -12.31 -18.98
N CYS A 21 -5.74 -11.64 -17.98
CA CYS A 21 -4.99 -12.29 -16.92
C CYS A 21 -5.94 -13.10 -16.02
N LYS A 22 -5.54 -14.33 -15.71
CA LYS A 22 -6.30 -15.22 -14.81
C LYS A 22 -5.81 -15.18 -13.36
N GLU A 23 -4.68 -14.52 -13.12
CA GLU A 23 -4.16 -14.29 -11.77
C GLU A 23 -4.99 -13.24 -11.04
N PRO A 24 -5.07 -13.31 -9.69
CA PRO A 24 -5.66 -12.24 -8.88
C PRO A 24 -5.12 -10.86 -9.27
N ILE A 25 -5.95 -9.83 -9.14
CA ILE A 25 -5.48 -8.45 -9.34
C ILE A 25 -4.45 -8.15 -8.27
N THR A 26 -3.21 -7.93 -8.70
CA THR A 26 -2.05 -7.88 -7.82
C THR A 26 -1.53 -6.45 -7.68
N SER A 27 -1.31 -6.05 -6.43
CA SER A 27 -0.57 -4.84 -6.07
C SER A 27 0.69 -5.19 -5.28
N PHE A 28 1.68 -4.33 -5.39
CA PHE A 28 2.97 -4.46 -4.70
C PHE A 28 3.13 -3.27 -3.76
N GLY A 29 3.62 -3.52 -2.56
CA GLY A 29 3.69 -2.51 -1.53
C GLY A 29 4.77 -2.79 -0.49
N ALA A 30 4.80 -1.93 0.52
CA ALA A 30 5.82 -1.94 1.55
C ALA A 30 5.18 -2.00 2.94
N ILE A 31 5.69 -2.89 3.79
CA ILE A 31 5.50 -2.81 5.24
C ILE A 31 6.79 -2.21 5.81
N VAL A 32 6.72 -0.95 6.21
CA VAL A 32 7.84 -0.27 6.86
C VAL A 32 7.63 -0.32 8.37
N PHE A 33 8.62 -0.81 9.10
CA PHE A 33 8.64 -0.75 10.55
C PHE A 33 9.83 0.07 11.07
N ARG A 34 9.66 0.65 12.26
CA ARG A 34 10.73 1.27 13.04
C ARG A 34 10.68 0.80 14.48
N ILE A 35 11.76 1.03 15.21
CA ILE A 35 11.81 0.82 16.65
C ILE A 35 12.12 2.16 17.31
N LYS A 36 11.18 2.67 18.11
CA LYS A 36 11.34 3.94 18.84
C LYS A 36 12.44 3.84 19.89
N GLY A 37 13.18 4.93 20.07
CA GLY A 37 14.28 5.03 21.02
C GLY A 37 15.63 4.55 20.46
N SER A 38 16.62 4.47 21.34
CA SER A 38 18.01 4.16 20.98
C SER A 38 18.27 2.66 20.75
N TRP A 39 17.37 1.97 20.04
CA TRP A 39 17.52 0.55 19.76
C TRP A 39 18.70 0.27 18.82
N ASN A 40 19.52 -0.72 19.18
CA ASN A 40 20.58 -1.24 18.32
C ASN A 40 20.58 -2.76 18.38
N GLN A 41 20.14 -3.40 17.30
CA GLN A 41 20.06 -4.86 17.22
C GLN A 41 21.36 -5.58 17.57
N ALA A 42 22.52 -5.09 17.09
CA ALA A 42 23.79 -5.75 17.35
C ALA A 42 24.13 -5.71 18.85
N LYS A 43 23.94 -4.55 19.50
CA LYS A 43 24.08 -4.43 20.95
C LYS A 43 23.09 -5.34 21.69
N SER A 44 21.83 -5.41 21.24
CA SER A 44 20.83 -6.29 21.86
C SER A 44 21.21 -7.77 21.74
N LEU A 45 21.65 -8.21 20.55
CA LEU A 45 22.10 -9.59 20.32
C LEU A 45 23.33 -9.96 21.15
N LEU A 46 24.25 -9.02 21.36
CA LEU A 46 25.46 -9.22 22.17
C LEU A 46 25.22 -9.07 23.67
N SER A 47 24.02 -8.68 24.11
CA SER A 47 23.71 -8.43 25.52
C SER A 47 23.35 -9.69 26.32
N SER A 48 22.98 -10.77 25.64
CA SER A 48 22.58 -12.04 26.26
C SER A 48 22.74 -13.19 25.27
N ASP A 49 23.20 -14.35 25.75
CA ASP A 49 23.27 -15.59 24.97
C ASP A 49 21.89 -16.11 24.56
N SER A 50 20.82 -15.64 25.22
CA SER A 50 19.43 -15.97 24.88
C SER A 50 18.81 -15.04 23.84
N ALA A 51 19.51 -14.01 23.39
CA ALA A 51 18.99 -13.06 22.40
C ALA A 51 19.03 -13.68 20.99
N ILE A 52 17.90 -13.68 20.29
CA ILE A 52 17.75 -14.34 18.98
C ILE A 52 17.60 -13.29 17.87
N THR A 53 16.79 -12.27 18.10
CA THR A 53 16.33 -11.28 17.12
C THR A 53 16.87 -9.88 17.39
N GLY A 54 17.22 -9.60 18.63
CA GLY A 54 17.60 -8.28 19.14
C GLY A 54 16.39 -7.42 19.51
N ILE A 55 15.16 -7.94 19.39
CA ILE A 55 13.89 -7.25 19.69
C ILE A 55 13.26 -7.75 21.01
N GLU A 56 13.82 -8.77 21.65
CA GLU A 56 13.26 -9.42 22.85
C GLU A 56 12.96 -8.44 23.99
N ASN A 57 13.85 -7.47 24.20
CA ASN A 57 13.74 -6.46 25.26
C ASN A 57 13.07 -5.15 24.78
N VAL A 58 12.52 -5.14 23.57
CA VAL A 58 11.80 -3.98 23.02
C VAL A 58 10.34 -4.10 23.42
N GLU A 59 9.86 -3.10 24.16
CA GLU A 59 8.43 -2.98 24.48
C GLU A 59 7.60 -3.00 23.19
N SER A 60 6.49 -3.74 23.19
CA SER A 60 5.70 -3.93 21.96
C SER A 60 5.12 -2.61 21.43
N SER A 61 4.89 -1.62 22.30
CA SER A 61 4.47 -0.27 21.92
C SER A 61 5.56 0.53 21.19
N ASN A 62 6.83 0.13 21.29
CA ASN A 62 7.94 0.80 20.61
C ASN A 62 8.21 0.24 19.22
N ILE A 63 7.61 -0.90 18.85
CA ILE A 63 7.65 -1.43 17.49
C ILE A 63 6.49 -0.80 16.73
N GLU A 64 6.82 0.06 15.76
CA GLU A 64 5.81 0.81 15.01
C GLU A 64 5.85 0.47 13.54
N TYR A 65 4.69 0.49 12.91
CA TYR A 65 4.46 0.23 11.50
C TYR A 65 3.88 1.48 10.85
N LEU A 66 4.37 1.82 9.67
CA LEU A 66 3.84 2.94 8.90
C LEU A 66 2.56 2.52 8.19
N LEU A 67 1.45 3.16 8.57
CA LEU A 67 0.16 3.00 7.91
C LEU A 67 -0.24 4.29 7.19
N ILE A 68 -0.94 4.11 6.07
CA ILE A 68 -1.58 5.18 5.32
C ILE A 68 -3.10 5.03 5.41
N GLN A 69 -3.79 6.16 5.41
CA GLN A 69 -5.24 6.24 5.27
C GLN A 69 -5.57 6.67 3.86
N ARG A 70 -6.54 6.01 3.23
CA ARG A 70 -7.07 6.47 1.94
C ARG A 70 -7.74 7.83 2.10
N ARG A 71 -7.63 8.69 1.08
CA ARG A 71 -8.35 9.98 1.06
C ARG A 71 -9.86 9.78 1.01
N ASP A 72 -10.30 8.85 0.17
CA ASP A 72 -11.70 8.49 -0.03
C ASP A 72 -11.87 6.97 0.10
N SER A 73 -12.97 6.54 0.73
CA SER A 73 -13.27 5.13 0.94
C SER A 73 -13.53 4.40 -0.37
N LEU A 74 -13.26 3.09 -0.36
CA LEU A 74 -13.51 2.26 -1.55
C LEU A 74 -14.98 2.31 -1.97
N GLY A 75 -15.90 2.28 -0.99
CA GLY A 75 -17.33 2.37 -1.24
C GLY A 75 -17.76 3.70 -1.86
N PHE A 76 -17.19 4.82 -1.39
CA PHE A 76 -17.47 6.14 -1.97
C PHE A 76 -17.00 6.23 -3.42
N ILE A 77 -15.78 5.76 -3.70
CA ILE A 77 -15.21 5.73 -5.05
C ILE A 77 -16.04 4.85 -6.00
N ASP A 78 -16.46 3.66 -5.57
CA ASP A 78 -17.25 2.75 -6.41
C ASP A 78 -18.61 3.33 -6.79
N ILE A 79 -19.28 3.99 -5.83
CA ILE A 79 -20.56 4.67 -6.10
C ILE A 79 -20.33 5.89 -7.00
N MET A 80 -19.34 6.72 -6.72
CA MET A 80 -19.06 7.91 -7.54
C MET A 80 -18.64 7.57 -8.97
N ARG A 81 -18.02 6.41 -9.20
CA ARG A 81 -17.65 5.91 -10.54
C ARG A 81 -18.76 5.11 -11.23
N GLY A 82 -19.89 4.87 -10.57
CA GLY A 82 -20.97 4.08 -11.15
C GLY A 82 -20.64 2.59 -11.33
N LYS A 83 -19.76 2.01 -10.50
CA LYS A 83 -19.31 0.61 -10.56
C LYS A 83 -20.30 -0.37 -9.90
N TYR A 84 -21.58 -0.17 -10.15
CA TYR A 84 -22.67 -0.99 -9.64
C TYR A 84 -23.77 -1.13 -10.70
N LYS A 85 -24.64 -2.12 -10.53
CA LYS A 85 -25.88 -2.24 -11.28
C LYS A 85 -26.99 -1.48 -10.54
N GLN A 86 -27.87 -0.78 -11.27
CA GLN A 86 -28.88 0.12 -10.68
C GLN A 86 -29.93 -0.61 -9.83
N ASP A 87 -30.10 -1.90 -10.08
CA ASP A 87 -31.04 -2.81 -9.45
C ASP A 87 -30.40 -3.71 -8.38
N ASP A 88 -29.08 -3.65 -8.19
CA ASP A 88 -28.36 -4.42 -7.18
C ASP A 88 -28.25 -3.62 -5.87
N TYR A 89 -29.39 -3.43 -5.20
CA TYR A 89 -29.48 -2.63 -3.99
C TYR A 89 -28.63 -3.19 -2.84
N ASP A 90 -28.42 -4.51 -2.78
CA ASP A 90 -27.59 -5.14 -1.76
C ASP A 90 -26.12 -4.74 -1.94
N TYR A 91 -25.59 -4.76 -3.18
CA TYR A 91 -24.25 -4.28 -3.46
C TYR A 91 -24.10 -2.79 -3.16
N ILE A 92 -25.10 -1.98 -3.52
CA ILE A 92 -25.09 -0.53 -3.25
C ILE A 92 -25.05 -0.26 -1.75
N LYS A 93 -25.91 -0.95 -0.97
CA LYS A 93 -25.90 -0.86 0.50
C LYS A 93 -24.58 -1.33 1.09
N GLN A 94 -23.95 -2.36 0.50
CA GLN A 94 -22.60 -2.78 0.89
C GLN A 94 -21.56 -1.67 0.66
N GLN A 95 -21.62 -0.95 -0.47
CA GLN A 95 -20.70 0.17 -0.70
C GLN A 95 -20.96 1.34 0.26
N ILE A 96 -22.23 1.69 0.49
CA ILE A 96 -22.61 2.72 1.48
C ILE A 96 -22.10 2.33 2.88
N ARG A 97 -22.16 1.05 3.25
CA ARG A 97 -21.60 0.52 4.51
C ARG A 97 -20.10 0.79 4.65
N GLY A 98 -19.35 0.77 3.55
CA GLY A 98 -17.92 1.10 3.52
C GLY A 98 -17.60 2.60 3.62
N MET A 99 -18.57 3.48 3.38
CA MET A 99 -18.37 4.93 3.44
C MET A 99 -18.27 5.45 4.87
N THR A 100 -17.55 6.57 5.01
CA THR A 100 -17.56 7.40 6.22
C THR A 100 -18.87 8.17 6.37
N ILE A 101 -19.13 8.66 7.59
CA ILE A 101 -20.28 9.54 7.85
C ILE A 101 -20.23 10.76 6.92
N ASN A 102 -19.07 11.42 6.83
CA ASN A 102 -18.89 12.59 5.98
C ASN A 102 -19.11 12.30 4.50
N GLU A 103 -18.66 11.14 3.99
CA GLU A 103 -18.93 10.72 2.60
C GLU A 103 -20.41 10.49 2.34
N ARG A 104 -21.13 9.89 3.28
CA ARG A 104 -22.59 9.68 3.17
C ARG A 104 -23.35 11.00 3.19
N GLU A 105 -22.92 11.96 3.99
CA GLU A 105 -23.53 13.30 3.98
C GLU A 105 -23.26 13.99 2.64
N ARG A 106 -21.98 14.03 2.20
CA ARG A 106 -21.58 14.63 0.92
C ARG A 106 -22.34 14.06 -0.27
N ILE A 107 -22.47 12.73 -0.37
CA ILE A 107 -23.16 12.09 -1.51
C ILE A 107 -24.66 12.40 -1.56
N LEU A 108 -25.28 12.82 -0.44
CA LEU A 108 -26.68 13.21 -0.39
C LEU A 108 -26.88 14.69 -0.72
N ILE A 109 -26.02 15.58 -0.19
CA ILE A 109 -26.26 17.03 -0.23
C ILE A 109 -25.53 17.76 -1.36
N THR A 110 -24.43 17.21 -1.88
CA THR A 110 -23.59 17.87 -2.88
C THR A 110 -24.01 17.46 -4.29
N ASP A 111 -23.98 18.38 -5.26
CA ASP A 111 -24.25 18.04 -6.66
C ASP A 111 -23.18 17.13 -7.25
N PHE A 112 -23.54 16.37 -8.29
CA PHE A 112 -22.67 15.35 -8.85
C PHE A 112 -21.37 15.92 -9.44
N ASP A 113 -21.44 17.07 -10.11
CA ASP A 113 -20.27 17.66 -10.78
C ASP A 113 -19.25 18.15 -9.76
N THR A 114 -19.69 18.79 -8.68
CA THR A 114 -18.82 19.18 -7.56
C THR A 114 -18.16 17.96 -6.89
N LEU A 115 -18.92 16.87 -6.65
CA LEU A 115 -18.36 15.63 -6.09
C LEU A 115 -17.31 15.02 -7.01
N TRP A 116 -17.59 14.98 -8.32
CA TRP A 116 -16.70 14.42 -9.32
C TRP A 116 -15.41 15.22 -9.46
N ASP A 117 -15.51 16.54 -9.53
CA ASP A 117 -14.36 17.43 -9.70
C ASP A 117 -13.51 17.47 -8.42
N THR A 118 -14.10 17.25 -7.24
CA THR A 118 -13.35 17.08 -5.99
C THR A 118 -12.52 15.79 -6.00
N LEU A 119 -13.05 14.70 -6.56
CA LEU A 119 -12.34 13.42 -6.62
C LEU A 119 -11.13 13.45 -7.55
N TRP A 120 -11.26 14.06 -8.73
CA TRP A 120 -10.25 13.98 -9.79
C TRP A 120 -9.51 15.29 -10.07
N GLY A 121 -10.01 16.41 -9.55
CA GLY A 121 -9.56 17.75 -9.90
C GLY A 121 -10.23 18.29 -11.17
N PRO A 122 -9.95 19.56 -11.53
CA PRO A 122 -10.45 20.14 -12.77
C PRO A 122 -9.90 19.38 -14.00
N PRO A 123 -10.65 19.34 -15.11
CA PRO A 123 -10.21 18.65 -16.32
C PRO A 123 -8.86 19.18 -16.83
N THR A 124 -7.81 18.35 -16.79
CA THR A 124 -6.55 18.58 -17.52
C THR A 124 -6.65 17.97 -18.92
N ASP A 125 -5.76 18.30 -19.87
CA ASP A 125 -5.78 17.69 -21.21
C ASP A 125 -5.66 16.15 -21.20
N SER A 126 -5.14 15.58 -20.10
CA SER A 126 -5.07 14.14 -19.81
C SER A 126 -6.35 13.53 -19.18
N SER A 127 -7.31 14.35 -18.76
CA SER A 127 -8.56 13.92 -18.08
C SER A 127 -9.65 13.38 -19.02
N ASN A 128 -9.42 13.41 -20.33
CA ASN A 128 -10.35 12.88 -21.34
C ASN A 128 -10.68 11.39 -21.15
N HIS A 129 -9.87 10.64 -20.41
CA HIS A 129 -10.11 9.21 -20.15
C HIS A 129 -11.39 8.91 -19.37
N TYR A 130 -11.91 9.88 -18.59
CA TYR A 130 -13.06 9.65 -17.72
C TYR A 130 -14.34 10.36 -18.17
N ARG A 131 -14.34 11.07 -19.30
CA ARG A 131 -15.52 11.86 -19.72
C ARG A 131 -16.75 10.98 -19.97
N SER A 132 -16.57 9.82 -20.59
CA SER A 132 -17.65 8.83 -20.78
C SER A 132 -18.05 8.15 -19.47
N GLU A 133 -17.10 7.89 -18.55
CA GLU A 133 -17.38 7.35 -17.22
C GLU A 133 -18.17 8.35 -16.36
N LYS A 134 -17.85 9.66 -16.45
CA LYS A 134 -18.54 10.76 -15.76
C LYS A 134 -20.02 10.79 -16.13
N GLU A 135 -20.35 10.78 -17.43
CA GLU A 135 -21.74 10.87 -17.88
C GLU A 135 -22.56 9.64 -17.47
N ILE A 136 -22.00 8.44 -17.67
CA ILE A 136 -22.65 7.19 -17.25
C ILE A 136 -22.90 7.19 -15.74
N SER A 137 -21.92 7.66 -14.95
CA SER A 137 -22.05 7.72 -13.50
C SER A 137 -23.08 8.76 -13.06
N ARG A 138 -23.14 9.93 -13.70
CA ARG A 138 -24.16 10.96 -13.41
C ARG A 138 -25.57 10.41 -13.55
N VAL A 139 -25.86 9.79 -14.69
CA VAL A 139 -27.18 9.18 -14.95
C VAL A 139 -27.50 8.09 -13.92
N LYS A 140 -26.52 7.30 -13.49
CA LYS A 140 -26.71 6.30 -12.43
C LYS A 140 -26.99 6.94 -11.07
N MET A 141 -26.25 7.98 -10.71
CA MET A 141 -26.42 8.71 -9.45
C MET A 141 -27.79 9.40 -9.37
N ASP A 142 -28.21 10.07 -10.44
CA ASP A 142 -29.51 10.76 -10.49
C ASP A 142 -30.67 9.77 -10.29
N LYS A 143 -30.58 8.60 -10.92
CA LYS A 143 -31.54 7.51 -10.71
C LYS A 143 -31.49 6.94 -9.30
N LEU A 144 -30.31 6.83 -8.67
CA LEU A 144 -30.23 6.40 -7.28
C LEU A 144 -30.86 7.42 -6.33
N ARG A 145 -30.63 8.70 -6.54
CA ARG A 145 -31.18 9.78 -5.71
C ARG A 145 -32.70 9.87 -5.82
N THR A 146 -33.25 9.69 -7.02
CA THR A 146 -34.69 9.83 -7.31
C THR A 146 -35.47 8.52 -7.29
N GLY A 147 -34.79 7.38 -7.28
CA GLY A 147 -35.39 6.05 -7.38
C GLY A 147 -36.07 5.56 -6.10
N THR A 148 -36.62 4.34 -6.18
CA THR A 148 -37.20 3.63 -5.03
C THR A 148 -36.61 2.22 -4.97
N PRO A 149 -35.89 1.84 -3.90
CA PRO A 149 -35.49 2.69 -2.77
C PRO A 149 -34.55 3.84 -3.19
N SER A 150 -34.68 4.99 -2.55
CA SER A 150 -33.81 6.15 -2.80
C SER A 150 -32.45 5.97 -2.12
N LEU A 151 -31.45 6.69 -2.60
CA LEU A 151 -30.12 6.75 -1.98
C LEU A 151 -30.21 7.15 -0.51
N GLU A 152 -31.08 8.11 -0.18
CA GLU A 152 -31.32 8.56 1.19
C GLU A 152 -31.87 7.43 2.07
N SER A 153 -32.88 6.69 1.60
CA SER A 153 -33.43 5.52 2.30
C SER A 153 -32.36 4.47 2.57
N MET A 154 -31.53 4.16 1.56
CA MET A 154 -30.44 3.20 1.71
C MET A 154 -29.37 3.67 2.69
N VAL A 155 -29.04 4.97 2.72
CA VAL A 155 -28.11 5.54 3.70
C VAL A 155 -28.66 5.44 5.12
N GLN A 156 -29.96 5.67 5.32
CA GLN A 156 -30.62 5.58 6.62
C GLN A 156 -30.70 4.13 7.15
N GLU A 157 -30.87 3.14 6.28
CA GLU A 157 -30.85 1.71 6.66
C GLU A 157 -29.48 1.23 7.15
N VAL A 158 -28.39 1.84 6.68
CA VAL A 158 -27.02 1.40 6.99
C VAL A 158 -26.53 2.00 8.31
N THR A 159 -26.57 1.17 9.37
CA THR A 159 -26.23 1.60 10.73
C THR A 159 -24.74 1.68 11.03
N GLN A 160 -23.90 0.93 10.32
CA GLN A 160 -22.44 0.98 10.50
C GLN A 160 -21.93 2.39 10.21
N LYS A 161 -21.04 2.92 11.05
CA LYS A 161 -20.44 4.23 10.85
C LYS A 161 -18.93 4.13 10.87
N TRP A 162 -18.29 4.82 9.93
CA TRP A 162 -16.84 5.01 9.91
C TRP A 162 -16.53 6.49 10.02
N LEU A 163 -15.61 6.82 10.92
CA LEU A 163 -15.09 8.19 11.04
C LEU A 163 -14.07 8.49 9.93
N THR A 164 -13.30 7.48 9.54
CA THR A 164 -12.26 7.61 8.53
C THR A 164 -12.38 6.54 7.44
N PRO A 165 -11.80 6.80 6.24
CA PRO A 165 -11.60 5.77 5.24
C PRO A 165 -10.68 4.64 5.75
N GLU A 166 -10.48 3.64 4.90
CA GLU A 166 -9.67 2.48 5.23
C GLU A 166 -8.19 2.84 5.45
N TRP A 167 -7.61 2.28 6.52
CA TRP A 167 -6.18 2.28 6.77
C TRP A 167 -5.52 1.00 6.24
N GLY A 168 -4.26 1.11 5.83
CA GLY A 168 -3.46 -0.03 5.39
C GLY A 168 -2.02 0.34 5.09
N PHE A 169 -1.34 -0.52 4.35
CA PHE A 169 0.04 -0.33 3.94
C PHE A 169 0.11 0.32 2.55
N PRO A 170 1.17 1.11 2.28
CA PRO A 170 1.37 1.70 0.98
C PRO A 170 1.57 0.63 -0.10
N LYS A 171 0.89 0.78 -1.23
CA LYS A 171 0.88 -0.18 -2.34
C LYS A 171 0.22 0.42 -3.59
N GLY A 172 0.58 -0.16 -4.74
CA GLY A 172 -0.18 0.08 -5.96
C GLY A 172 0.14 -0.93 -7.06
N ARG A 173 -0.22 -0.59 -8.29
CA ARG A 173 -0.12 -1.49 -9.43
C ARG A 173 1.16 -1.22 -10.18
N ARG A 174 1.71 -2.30 -10.72
CA ARG A 174 2.96 -2.24 -11.46
C ARG A 174 2.75 -1.66 -12.85
N ASP A 175 3.71 -0.84 -13.28
CA ASP A 175 3.79 -0.33 -14.64
C ASP A 175 4.33 -1.36 -15.62
N ILE A 176 4.22 -1.06 -16.92
CA ILE A 176 4.71 -1.94 -17.98
C ILE A 176 6.23 -2.07 -17.86
N GLY A 177 6.71 -3.29 -17.66
CA GLY A 177 8.15 -3.61 -17.56
C GLY A 177 8.80 -3.29 -16.21
N GLU A 178 8.05 -2.74 -15.25
CA GLU A 178 8.51 -2.51 -13.89
C GLU A 178 8.67 -3.86 -13.15
N SER A 179 9.59 -3.95 -12.18
CA SER A 179 9.74 -5.13 -11.33
C SER A 179 8.80 -5.06 -10.12
N GLU A 180 8.48 -6.19 -9.48
CA GLU A 180 7.63 -6.21 -8.28
C GLU A 180 8.22 -5.34 -7.14
N TYR A 181 9.54 -5.43 -6.92
CA TYR A 181 10.25 -4.67 -5.88
C TYR A 181 10.34 -3.17 -6.22
N THR A 182 10.61 -2.84 -7.49
CA THR A 182 10.65 -1.44 -7.96
C THR A 182 9.28 -0.77 -7.80
N CYS A 183 8.20 -1.47 -8.12
CA CYS A 183 6.84 -1.00 -7.89
C CYS A 183 6.60 -0.73 -6.40
N ALA A 184 6.94 -1.67 -5.52
CA ALA A 184 6.78 -1.47 -4.08
C ALA A 184 7.52 -0.22 -3.54
N LEU A 185 8.74 0.05 -4.02
CA LEU A 185 9.49 1.26 -3.65
C LEU A 185 8.92 2.55 -4.25
N ARG A 186 8.44 2.50 -5.50
CA ARG A 186 7.80 3.65 -6.15
C ARG A 186 6.53 4.05 -5.39
N GLU A 187 5.67 3.08 -5.11
CA GLU A 187 4.41 3.27 -4.37
C GLU A 187 4.66 3.75 -2.94
N LEU A 188 5.68 3.21 -2.27
CA LEU A 188 6.12 3.71 -0.97
C LEU A 188 6.49 5.20 -1.04
N LYS A 189 7.25 5.62 -2.05
CA LYS A 189 7.66 7.02 -2.23
C LYS A 189 6.47 7.92 -2.58
N GLU A 190 5.58 7.48 -3.47
CA GLU A 190 4.40 8.24 -3.88
C GLU A 190 3.45 8.48 -2.70
N GLU A 191 3.16 7.45 -1.90
CA GLU A 191 2.17 7.51 -0.82
C GLU A 191 2.74 7.96 0.54
N THR A 192 4.06 7.85 0.77
CA THR A 192 4.68 8.19 2.08
C THR A 192 5.85 9.17 2.01
N GLY A 193 6.39 9.44 0.81
CA GLY A 193 7.56 10.28 0.64
C GLY A 193 8.89 9.62 1.03
N LEU A 194 8.85 8.39 1.56
CA LEU A 194 10.06 7.61 1.86
C LEU A 194 10.71 7.12 0.57
N ALA A 195 11.95 7.53 0.34
CA ALA A 195 12.76 7.02 -0.76
C ALA A 195 13.47 5.72 -0.35
N GLU A 196 14.03 5.00 -1.33
CA GLU A 196 14.86 3.80 -1.07
C GLU A 196 16.02 4.10 -0.10
N THR A 197 16.56 5.31 -0.12
CA THR A 197 17.63 5.74 0.80
C THR A 197 17.18 5.94 2.24
N ASP A 198 15.88 6.08 2.49
CA ASP A 198 15.32 6.27 3.83
C ASP A 198 14.99 4.93 4.53
N VAL A 199 15.14 3.80 3.83
CA VAL A 199 14.73 2.48 4.32
C VAL A 199 15.77 1.41 4.02
N ILE A 200 15.80 0.37 4.86
CA ILE A 200 16.71 -0.76 4.73
C ILE A 200 15.87 -2.03 4.50
N PRO A 201 16.03 -2.74 3.38
CA PRO A 201 15.24 -3.94 3.11
C PRO A 201 15.62 -5.09 4.06
N ILE A 202 14.60 -5.85 4.49
CA ILE A 202 14.78 -7.13 5.19
C ILE A 202 14.72 -8.26 4.16
N LYS A 203 15.89 -8.86 3.86
CA LYS A 203 16.01 -9.83 2.75
C LYS A 203 15.95 -11.29 3.17
N ASN A 204 16.13 -11.58 4.46
CA ASN A 204 16.15 -12.95 4.97
C ASN A 204 14.76 -13.45 5.43
N MET A 205 13.71 -12.68 5.16
CA MET A 205 12.33 -13.04 5.46
C MET A 205 11.53 -13.09 4.16
N GLU A 206 10.57 -14.01 4.10
CA GLU A 206 9.62 -14.06 2.98
C GLU A 206 8.73 -12.82 2.99
N ASN A 207 8.48 -12.27 1.81
CA ASN A 207 7.50 -11.20 1.63
C ASN A 207 6.10 -11.66 2.08
N ILE A 208 5.33 -10.75 2.64
CA ILE A 208 4.00 -11.10 3.15
C ILE A 208 2.97 -10.95 2.03
N ARG A 209 2.14 -11.97 1.86
CA ARG A 209 1.07 -11.99 0.87
C ARG A 209 -0.28 -11.88 1.55
N GLU A 210 -1.07 -10.91 1.11
CA GLU A 210 -2.50 -10.76 1.42
C GLU A 210 -3.30 -11.28 0.22
N LEU A 211 -4.26 -12.18 0.43
CA LEU A 211 -5.14 -12.70 -0.61
C LEU A 211 -6.59 -12.64 -0.11
N PHE A 212 -7.45 -11.92 -0.83
CA PHE A 212 -8.83 -11.69 -0.39
C PHE A 212 -9.77 -11.47 -1.57
N PHE A 213 -11.08 -11.50 -1.31
CA PHE A 213 -12.09 -11.10 -2.27
C PHE A 213 -12.59 -9.69 -1.97
N GLY A 214 -12.62 -8.83 -2.98
CA GLY A 214 -13.27 -7.52 -2.85
C GLY A 214 -14.79 -7.66 -2.77
N SER A 215 -15.47 -6.56 -2.41
CA SER A 215 -16.93 -6.46 -2.44
C SER A 215 -17.51 -6.85 -3.81
N ASN A 216 -16.78 -6.54 -4.88
CA ASN A 216 -17.11 -6.89 -6.26
C ASN A 216 -16.85 -8.36 -6.64
N ARG A 217 -16.50 -9.23 -5.68
CA ARG A 217 -16.19 -10.66 -5.85
C ARG A 217 -14.97 -10.95 -6.72
N ILE A 218 -14.17 -9.94 -7.01
CA ILE A 218 -12.87 -10.12 -7.68
C ILE A 218 -11.84 -10.51 -6.64
N GLN A 219 -10.95 -11.43 -7.01
CA GLN A 219 -9.84 -11.85 -6.17
C GLN A 219 -8.68 -10.85 -6.29
N TYR A 220 -8.20 -10.37 -5.16
CA TYR A 220 -7.10 -9.43 -5.04
C TYR A 220 -5.93 -10.06 -4.29
N CYS A 221 -4.72 -9.70 -4.68
CA CYS A 221 -3.48 -10.11 -4.03
C CYS A 221 -2.63 -8.87 -3.74
N HIS A 222 -2.18 -8.68 -2.51
CA HIS A 222 -1.12 -7.72 -2.21
C HIS A 222 0.14 -8.46 -1.80
N LYS A 223 1.28 -8.10 -2.39
CA LYS A 223 2.59 -8.59 -1.95
C LYS A 223 3.34 -7.44 -1.29
N TYR A 224 3.74 -7.64 -0.04
CA TYR A 224 4.39 -6.65 0.78
C TYR A 224 5.85 -7.02 1.04
N TYR A 225 6.74 -6.11 0.66
CA TYR A 225 8.16 -6.17 1.00
C TYR A 225 8.38 -5.49 2.36
N ILE A 226 9.23 -6.09 3.20
CA ILE A 226 9.46 -5.60 4.56
C ILE A 226 10.70 -4.70 4.57
N PHE A 227 10.54 -3.51 5.15
CA PHE A 227 11.59 -2.52 5.26
C PHE A 227 11.72 -2.03 6.71
N PHE A 228 12.96 -1.80 7.14
CA PHE A 228 13.28 -1.12 8.38
C PHE A 228 13.59 0.35 8.09
N SER A 229 12.95 1.29 8.77
CA SER A 229 13.32 2.71 8.72
C SER A 229 14.26 3.03 9.88
N PRO A 230 15.54 3.38 9.60
CA PRO A 230 16.45 3.81 10.65
C PRO A 230 16.07 5.20 11.16
N GLY A 231 16.05 5.35 12.49
CA GLY A 231 15.83 6.63 13.16
C GLY A 231 14.37 6.95 13.45
N GLU A 232 14.17 8.15 13.97
CA GLU A 232 12.86 8.64 14.44
C GLU A 232 12.26 9.66 13.46
N LYS A 233 12.52 9.49 12.15
CA LYS A 233 11.98 10.37 11.12
C LYS A 233 10.45 10.31 11.19
N GLU A 234 9.85 11.41 11.60
CA GLU A 234 8.40 11.56 11.58
C GLU A 234 7.93 11.76 10.15
N ILE A 235 7.02 10.89 9.72
CA ILE A 235 6.41 10.93 8.40
C ILE A 235 5.01 11.51 8.58
N LYS A 236 4.72 12.56 7.82
CA LYS A 236 3.45 13.26 7.86
C LYS A 236 2.95 13.47 6.44
N TYR A 237 1.65 13.63 6.31
CA TYR A 237 1.02 14.04 5.07
C TYR A 237 1.65 15.33 4.53
N ASP A 238 2.06 15.32 3.27
CA ASP A 238 2.61 16.46 2.55
C ASP A 238 1.65 16.88 1.44
N ILE A 239 0.97 18.01 1.63
CA ILE A 239 0.02 18.58 0.66
C ILE A 239 0.70 19.00 -0.66
N THR A 240 2.02 19.23 -0.65
CA THR A 240 2.79 19.60 -1.85
C THR A 240 3.12 18.39 -2.71
N ASN A 241 3.08 17.18 -2.14
CA ASN A 241 3.19 15.94 -2.89
C ASN A 241 1.87 15.64 -3.62
N GLN A 242 1.92 15.68 -4.96
CA GLN A 242 0.74 15.49 -5.81
C GLN A 242 0.09 14.11 -5.64
N HIS A 243 0.88 13.06 -5.45
CA HIS A 243 0.38 11.70 -5.28
C HIS A 243 -0.34 11.56 -3.93
N MET A 244 0.28 12.03 -2.84
CA MET A 244 -0.37 12.07 -1.53
C MET A 244 -1.68 12.86 -1.56
N ARG A 245 -1.67 14.04 -2.17
CA ARG A 245 -2.87 14.88 -2.28
C ARG A 245 -4.02 14.18 -3.02
N GLN A 246 -3.71 13.30 -3.96
CA GLN A 246 -4.71 12.57 -4.73
C GLN A 246 -5.23 11.33 -4.00
N GLU A 247 -4.40 10.62 -3.25
CA GLU A 247 -4.75 9.27 -2.76
C GLU A 247 -4.80 9.12 -1.24
N ILE A 248 -4.10 9.99 -0.50
CA ILE A 248 -3.83 9.83 0.92
C ILE A 248 -4.60 10.86 1.75
N GLY A 249 -5.26 10.38 2.81
CA GLY A 249 -5.97 11.20 3.78
C GLY A 249 -5.14 11.50 5.04
N ASP A 250 -4.34 10.55 5.48
CA ASP A 250 -3.48 10.65 6.67
C ASP A 250 -2.36 9.58 6.61
N ILE A 251 -1.29 9.79 7.38
CA ILE A 251 -0.14 8.87 7.49
C ILE A 251 0.29 8.81 8.95
N ARG A 252 0.55 7.61 9.46
CA ARG A 252 0.89 7.43 10.87
C ARG A 252 1.78 6.24 11.15
N TRP A 253 2.77 6.45 12.02
CA TRP A 253 3.46 5.39 12.72
C TRP A 253 2.57 4.85 13.85
N CYS A 254 2.28 3.55 13.81
CA CYS A 254 1.35 2.92 14.74
C CYS A 254 2.01 1.69 15.37
N SER A 255 1.86 1.51 16.68
CA SER A 255 2.11 0.22 17.32
C SER A 255 1.18 -0.87 16.75
N LEU A 256 1.45 -2.14 17.09
CA LEU A 256 0.58 -3.25 16.69
C LEU A 256 -0.88 -3.01 17.10
N ASP A 257 -1.11 -2.61 18.35
CA ASP A 257 -2.45 -2.45 18.89
C ASP A 257 -3.18 -1.27 18.24
N GLU A 258 -2.51 -0.14 18.06
CA GLU A 258 -3.06 1.02 17.34
C GLU A 258 -3.37 0.67 15.88
N GLY A 259 -2.46 -0.04 15.19
CA GLY A 259 -2.67 -0.48 13.82
C GLY A 259 -3.87 -1.42 13.70
N LEU A 260 -4.05 -2.34 14.65
CA LEU A 260 -5.23 -3.20 14.72
C LEU A 260 -6.50 -2.44 15.12
N GLN A 261 -6.44 -1.28 15.75
CA GLN A 261 -7.62 -0.44 15.97
C GLN A 261 -7.99 0.36 14.71
N LEU A 262 -6.99 0.82 13.94
CA LEU A 262 -7.19 1.60 12.72
C LEU A 262 -7.63 0.75 11.53
N ILE A 263 -7.03 -0.43 11.34
CA ILE A 263 -7.42 -1.35 10.27
C ILE A 263 -8.80 -1.93 10.61
N ARG A 264 -9.78 -1.63 9.76
CA ARG A 264 -11.19 -1.99 9.99
C ARG A 264 -11.33 -3.49 10.29
N PRO A 265 -12.13 -3.88 11.30
CA PRO A 265 -12.29 -5.27 11.73
C PRO A 265 -12.72 -6.26 10.64
N ASP A 266 -13.48 -5.81 9.64
CA ASP A 266 -13.92 -6.61 8.50
C ASP A 266 -12.80 -6.89 7.48
N ASN A 267 -11.66 -6.22 7.59
CA ASN A 267 -10.48 -6.45 6.77
C ASN A 267 -9.53 -7.47 7.43
N SER A 268 -10.04 -8.69 7.64
CA SER A 268 -9.37 -9.72 8.45
C SER A 268 -7.99 -10.09 7.92
N GLU A 269 -7.84 -10.16 6.60
CA GLU A 269 -6.61 -10.54 5.91
C GLU A 269 -5.51 -9.50 6.13
N LYS A 270 -5.85 -8.21 6.16
CA LYS A 270 -4.91 -7.13 6.43
C LYS A 270 -4.45 -7.08 7.88
N ARG A 271 -5.37 -7.37 8.80
CA ARG A 271 -5.04 -7.49 10.23
C ARG A 271 -4.09 -8.66 10.43
N GLU A 272 -4.32 -9.77 9.74
CA GLU A 272 -3.42 -10.92 9.75
C GLU A 272 -2.04 -10.59 9.18
N VAL A 273 -1.96 -9.78 8.11
CA VAL A 273 -0.66 -9.28 7.60
C VAL A 273 0.13 -8.55 8.69
N LEU A 274 -0.52 -7.65 9.44
CA LEU A 274 0.12 -6.90 10.52
C LEU A 274 0.56 -7.82 11.69
N LEU A 275 -0.30 -8.76 12.08
CA LEU A 275 0.04 -9.76 13.10
C LEU A 275 1.20 -10.65 12.66
N ARG A 276 1.22 -11.06 11.39
CA ARG A 276 2.25 -11.92 10.81
C ARG A 276 3.60 -11.21 10.76
N VAL A 277 3.67 -9.95 10.30
CA VAL A 277 4.95 -9.21 10.30
C VAL A 277 5.49 -9.04 11.71
N ASN A 278 4.64 -8.70 12.68
CA ASN A 278 5.05 -8.55 14.07
C ASN A 278 5.59 -9.87 14.64
N ASN A 279 4.89 -10.98 14.39
CA ASN A 279 5.37 -12.30 14.80
C ASN A 279 6.68 -12.71 14.12
N LEU A 280 6.87 -12.38 12.84
CA LEU A 280 8.12 -12.66 12.13
C LEU A 280 9.30 -11.90 12.75
N LEU A 281 9.13 -10.60 13.03
CA LEU A 281 10.16 -9.78 13.66
C LEU A 281 10.56 -10.29 15.06
N LYS A 282 9.61 -10.84 15.82
CA LYS A 282 9.86 -11.40 17.16
C LYS A 282 10.48 -12.80 17.15
N LYS A 283 10.38 -13.54 16.05
CA LYS A 283 10.83 -14.95 15.95
C LYS A 283 12.10 -15.15 15.13
N TYR A 284 12.33 -14.30 14.12
CA TYR A 284 13.46 -14.41 13.22
C TYR A 284 14.26 -13.12 13.24
N CYS A 285 15.57 -13.22 13.37
CA CYS A 285 16.45 -12.06 13.36
C CYS A 285 16.36 -11.34 12.00
N PRO A 286 15.81 -10.11 11.92
CA PRO A 286 15.76 -9.39 10.65
C PRO A 286 17.18 -8.98 10.26
N LEU A 287 17.68 -9.53 9.14
CA LEU A 287 18.96 -9.15 8.57
C LEU A 287 18.76 -7.96 7.64
N ARG A 288 19.32 -6.83 8.07
CA ARG A 288 19.30 -5.56 7.38
C ARG A 288 20.43 -5.54 6.36
N PHE A 289 20.09 -5.35 5.09
CA PHE A 289 21.08 -5.26 4.03
C PHE A 289 21.33 -3.80 3.70
N GLU A 290 22.30 -3.17 4.37
CA GLU A 290 22.77 -1.86 3.98
C GLU A 290 23.46 -1.99 2.62
N ASN A 291 22.94 -1.32 1.60
CA ASN A 291 23.70 -1.13 0.37
C ASN A 291 24.92 -0.30 0.76
N GLN A 292 26.10 -0.91 0.88
CA GLN A 292 27.33 -0.14 1.00
C GLN A 292 27.37 0.82 -0.20
N PRO A 293 27.58 2.14 0.00
CA PRO A 293 27.95 2.98 -1.12
C PRO A 293 29.18 2.32 -1.74
N VAL A 294 29.12 2.05 -3.05
CA VAL A 294 30.25 1.53 -3.80
C VAL A 294 31.42 2.44 -3.48
N CYS A 295 32.35 1.99 -2.64
CA CYS A 295 33.58 2.71 -2.39
C CYS A 295 34.14 3.03 -3.77
N ALA A 296 34.28 4.32 -4.08
CA ALA A 296 35.01 4.75 -5.26
C ALA A 296 36.42 4.21 -5.11
N VAL A 297 36.66 3.01 -5.64
CA VAL A 297 37.98 2.42 -5.73
C VAL A 297 38.76 3.41 -6.57
N HIS A 298 39.56 4.22 -5.89
CA HIS A 298 40.61 4.99 -6.52
C HIS A 298 41.38 4.00 -7.37
N LYS A 299 41.32 4.17 -8.70
CA LYS A 299 42.24 3.54 -9.64
C LYS A 299 43.66 4.02 -9.31
N ARG A 300 44.25 3.50 -8.25
CA ARG A 300 45.70 3.50 -8.10
C ARG A 300 46.21 2.37 -8.99
N ARG A 301 46.71 2.77 -10.16
CA ARG A 301 47.58 1.96 -11.00
C ARG A 301 48.62 1.26 -10.12
N SER A 302 48.56 -0.06 -10.03
CA SER A 302 49.67 -0.89 -9.57
C SER A 302 50.31 -1.55 -10.78
N ASN A 303 51.15 -0.79 -11.48
CA ASN A 303 52.37 -1.37 -12.04
C ASN A 303 53.32 -1.48 -10.86
N LEU A 304 53.64 -2.68 -10.38
CA LEU A 304 54.94 -3.07 -9.82
C LEU A 304 54.87 -4.47 -9.20
N TYR A 305 55.84 -5.29 -9.64
CA TYR A 305 56.30 -6.58 -9.14
C TYR A 305 55.62 -7.88 -9.60
N ARG A 306 56.26 -8.43 -10.64
CA ARG A 306 56.51 -9.87 -10.87
C ARG A 306 57.30 -10.49 -9.70
N GLU A 307 57.17 -11.82 -9.61
CA GLU A 307 58.01 -12.77 -8.85
C GLU A 307 57.79 -12.71 -7.32
N THR A 308 57.62 -13.79 -6.55
CA THR A 308 58.07 -15.18 -6.68
C THR A 308 57.33 -16.08 -5.67
N THR A 309 57.37 -17.38 -5.93
CA THR A 309 57.29 -18.52 -4.99
C THR A 309 55.96 -18.92 -4.33
N ALA A 310 55.46 -20.04 -4.86
CA ALA A 310 54.72 -21.09 -4.17
C ALA A 310 55.52 -21.71 -3.00
N LYS A 311 54.78 -22.51 -2.21
CA LYS A 311 55.14 -23.35 -1.03
C LYS A 311 54.77 -22.67 0.30
N TYR A 312 54.03 -23.27 1.23
CA TYR A 312 53.89 -24.68 1.62
C TYR A 312 52.48 -24.98 2.12
N LEU A 313 52.04 -26.23 1.86
CA LEU A 313 51.11 -26.98 2.70
C LEU A 313 51.78 -27.26 4.05
N ILE A 314 51.14 -26.81 5.13
CA ILE A 314 50.74 -27.46 6.40
C ILE A 314 50.26 -26.32 7.28
#